data_AF-A0A1B6AK40-F1
#
_entry.id   AF-A0A1B6AK40-F1
#
_cell.length_a   1.000
_cell.length_b   1.000
_cell.length_c   1.000
_cell.angle_alpha   90.00
_cell.angle_beta   90.00
_cell.angle_gamma   90.00
#
_symmetry.space_group_name_H-M   'P 1'
#
loop_
_entity.id
_entity.type
_entity.pdbx_description
1 polymer ?
#
loop_
_entity_poly.entity_id
_entity_poly.type
_entity_poly.pdbx_seq_one_letter_code
_entity_poly.pdbx_strand_id
1 'polypeptide(L)'
;MDDAYADGYLGRPWIPIPCAPYKDFTSSEEIALFSGDMLTQHKVLRVNLQLSGPTGTSAEVVMRIGGTQYGPTWTLSSAAKVRDVNERIALPAGEFPYGTGASVVMWARRTGGSGTCSLRVRGIWGLNTINASEAT
;
A
#
# COMPACT_ATOMS: atom_id res chain seq x y z
N MET A 1 -5.52 -27.20 14.51
CA MET A 1 -4.48 -26.29 15.02
C MET A 1 -5.11 -24.91 14.91
N ASP A 2 -5.60 -24.41 16.04
CA ASP A 2 -6.50 -23.27 16.18
C ASP A 2 -5.68 -21.96 16.14
N ASP A 3 -5.41 -21.50 14.93
CA ASP A 3 -4.70 -20.25 14.59
C ASP A 3 -5.71 -19.12 14.28
N ALA A 4 -6.99 -19.29 14.62
CA ALA A 4 -8.03 -18.36 14.21
C ALA A 4 -8.10 -17.10 15.09
N TYR A 5 -7.54 -17.13 16.30
CA TYR A 5 -7.79 -16.09 17.30
C TYR A 5 -6.56 -15.55 18.06
N ALA A 6 -5.41 -16.25 18.06
CA ALA A 6 -4.31 -15.93 18.98
C ALA A 6 -3.07 -15.25 18.36
N ASP A 7 -2.93 -15.21 17.03
CA ASP A 7 -1.76 -14.65 16.35
C ASP A 7 -1.89 -13.14 16.08
N GLY A 8 -2.48 -12.41 17.03
CA GLY A 8 -3.06 -11.05 16.93
C GLY A 8 -2.24 -9.95 16.24
N TYR A 9 -0.96 -10.16 15.92
CA TYR A 9 -0.16 -9.26 15.09
C TYR A 9 0.95 -9.91 14.25
N LEU A 10 1.00 -11.24 14.12
CA LEU A 10 1.99 -11.88 13.27
C LEU A 10 1.61 -11.66 11.80
N GLY A 11 1.90 -10.45 11.31
CA GLY A 11 1.79 -10.11 9.92
C GLY A 11 2.73 -11.01 9.13
N ARG A 12 2.16 -11.96 8.40
CA ARG A 12 2.93 -12.73 7.43
C ARG A 12 3.17 -11.80 6.25
N PRO A 13 4.41 -11.54 5.83
CA PRO A 13 4.67 -10.74 4.65
C PRO A 13 3.91 -11.35 3.48
N TRP A 14 2.91 -10.64 2.95
CA TRP A 14 2.12 -11.12 1.81
C TRP A 14 2.90 -11.06 0.52
N ILE A 15 3.90 -10.18 0.51
CA ILE A 15 4.73 -9.94 -0.64
C ILE A 15 6.13 -9.66 -0.08
N PRO A 16 7.17 -10.34 -0.56
CA PRO A 16 8.45 -9.67 -0.72
C PRO A 16 8.26 -8.67 -1.87
N ILE A 17 7.50 -7.57 -1.68
CA ILE A 17 7.89 -6.37 -2.42
C ILE A 17 9.28 -6.15 -1.84
N PRO A 18 10.35 -6.26 -2.64
CA PRO A 18 11.67 -5.95 -2.13
C PRO A 18 11.54 -4.63 -1.37
N CYS A 19 12.21 -4.46 -0.24
CA CYS A 19 12.38 -3.14 0.36
C CYS A 19 13.06 -2.28 -0.71
N ALA A 20 12.27 -1.77 -1.63
CA ALA A 20 12.74 -1.43 -2.94
C ALA A 20 13.27 -0.01 -2.83
N PRO A 21 14.32 0.31 -3.60
CA PRO A 21 14.81 1.68 -3.64
C PRO A 21 13.67 2.63 -4.00
N TYR A 22 13.81 3.89 -3.57
CA TYR A 22 12.92 4.96 -3.99
C TYR A 22 12.75 4.91 -5.52
N LYS A 23 11.50 5.02 -5.98
CA LYS A 23 11.17 5.19 -7.39
C LYS A 23 10.74 6.63 -7.61
N ASP A 24 11.52 7.33 -8.42
CA ASP A 24 11.26 8.72 -8.75
C ASP A 24 10.26 8.83 -9.90
N PHE A 25 9.45 9.88 -9.87
CA PHE A 25 8.48 10.17 -10.91
C PHE A 25 8.22 11.68 -11.04
N THR A 26 7.93 12.09 -12.27
CA THR A 26 7.55 13.47 -12.63
C THR A 26 6.27 13.51 -13.46
N SER A 27 5.70 12.35 -13.81
CA SER A 27 4.51 12.24 -14.64
C SER A 27 3.29 12.88 -13.97
N SER A 28 2.52 13.65 -14.74
CA SER A 28 1.17 14.10 -14.36
C SER A 28 0.09 13.05 -14.61
N GLU A 29 0.41 12.02 -15.38
CA GLU A 29 -0.42 10.84 -15.60
C GLU A 29 -0.06 9.74 -14.58
N GLU A 30 -1.03 8.90 -14.23
CA GLU A 30 -0.78 7.75 -13.37
C GLU A 30 0.19 6.77 -14.02
N ILE A 31 1.27 6.45 -13.32
CA ILE A 31 2.24 5.44 -13.74
C ILE A 31 2.40 4.36 -12.67
N ALA A 32 2.54 3.11 -13.10
CA ALA A 32 2.83 2.00 -12.21
C ALA A 32 4.30 2.06 -11.78
N LEU A 33 4.55 2.17 -10.46
CA LEU A 33 5.91 2.25 -9.91
C LEU A 33 6.36 0.96 -9.23
N PHE A 34 5.43 0.26 -8.58
CA PHE A 34 5.68 -1.04 -7.96
C PHE A 34 4.58 -2.00 -8.36
N SER A 35 4.96 -3.21 -8.75
CA SER A 35 4.04 -4.29 -9.03
C SER A 35 4.55 -5.58 -8.40
N GLY A 36 3.62 -6.46 -8.05
CA GLY A 36 3.89 -7.80 -7.57
C GLY A 36 2.61 -8.60 -7.54
N ASP A 37 2.72 -9.87 -7.15
CA ASP A 37 1.58 -10.74 -6.94
C ASP A 37 1.41 -11.03 -5.45
N MET A 38 0.17 -11.24 -5.03
CA MET A 38 -0.17 -11.62 -3.68
C MET A 38 -1.07 -12.86 -3.69
N LEU A 39 -0.93 -13.71 -2.68
CA LEU A 39 -1.88 -14.78 -2.38
C LEU A 39 -2.76 -14.35 -1.22
N THR A 40 -4.08 -14.48 -1.38
CA THR A 40 -5.03 -14.09 -0.34
C THR A 40 -5.00 -15.10 0.81
N GLN A 41 -4.33 -14.74 1.91
CA GLN A 41 -4.28 -15.56 3.14
C GLN A 41 -5.06 -14.96 4.30
N HIS A 42 -5.24 -13.65 4.30
CA HIS A 42 -5.90 -12.86 5.34
C HIS A 42 -6.86 -11.85 4.69
N LYS A 43 -7.71 -11.17 5.46
CA LYS A 43 -8.68 -10.19 4.90
C LYS A 43 -8.34 -8.74 5.22
N VAL A 44 -7.16 -8.50 5.78
CA VAL A 44 -6.65 -7.16 6.05
C VAL A 44 -5.25 -7.07 5.49
N LEU A 45 -4.94 -5.98 4.80
CA LEU A 45 -3.61 -5.61 4.38
C LEU A 45 -3.12 -4.46 5.25
N ARG A 46 -1.85 -4.49 5.62
CA ARG A 46 -1.11 -3.35 6.15
C ARG A 46 -0.20 -2.83 5.07
N VAL A 47 -0.36 -1.56 4.75
CA VAL A 47 0.41 -0.86 3.72
C VAL A 47 1.35 0.11 4.42
N ASN A 48 2.65 -0.08 4.19
CA ASN A 48 3.69 0.83 4.68
C ASN A 48 4.45 1.43 3.50
N LEU A 49 4.31 2.73 3.31
CA LEU A 49 4.99 3.46 2.25
C LEU A 49 5.36 4.87 2.69
N GLN A 50 6.24 5.48 1.90
CA GLN A 50 6.65 6.87 2.01
C GLN A 50 6.55 7.51 0.63
N LEU A 51 5.79 8.60 0.54
CA LEU A 51 5.75 9.48 -0.61
C LEU A 51 6.53 10.75 -0.26
N SER A 52 7.38 11.23 -1.16
CA SER A 52 8.23 12.40 -0.89
C SER A 52 8.37 13.29 -2.13
N GLY A 53 8.67 14.56 -1.92
CA GLY A 53 8.82 15.56 -2.97
C GLY A 53 9.24 16.92 -2.40
N PRO A 54 9.67 17.87 -3.24
CA PRO A 54 9.99 19.21 -2.79
C PRO A 54 8.72 20.02 -2.46
N THR A 55 8.84 21.00 -1.57
CA THR A 55 7.78 21.98 -1.28
C THR A 55 7.34 22.68 -2.57
N GLY A 56 6.04 22.90 -2.73
CA GLY A 56 5.42 23.40 -3.96
C GLY A 56 5.03 22.30 -4.96
N THR A 57 5.36 21.03 -4.68
CA THR A 57 4.96 19.88 -5.51
C THR A 57 4.00 18.99 -4.74
N SER A 58 2.90 18.60 -5.38
CA SER A 58 1.93 17.65 -4.81
C SER A 58 1.86 16.38 -5.66
N ALA A 59 1.59 15.26 -5.01
CA ALA A 59 1.49 13.96 -5.67
C ALA A 59 0.49 13.07 -4.96
N GLU A 60 0.07 12.02 -5.63
CA GLU A 60 -0.78 11.00 -5.05
C GLU A 60 -0.35 9.60 -5.45
N VAL A 61 -0.72 8.64 -4.60
CA VAL A 61 -0.48 7.21 -4.79
C VAL A 61 -1.77 6.45 -4.52
N VAL A 62 -2.04 5.45 -5.35
CA VAL A 62 -3.15 4.50 -5.17
C VAL A 62 -2.64 3.07 -5.27
N MET A 63 -3.20 2.20 -4.44
CA MET A 63 -2.98 0.76 -4.54
C MET A 63 -4.12 0.14 -5.34
N ARG A 64 -3.78 -0.61 -6.38
CA ARG A 64 -4.73 -1.41 -7.16
C ARG A 64 -4.44 -2.88 -6.99
N ILE A 65 -5.49 -3.67 -6.80
CA ILE A 65 -5.43 -5.12 -6.72
C ILE A 65 -6.34 -5.68 -7.82
N GLY A 66 -5.79 -6.47 -8.73
CA GLY A 66 -6.54 -6.96 -9.90
C GLY A 66 -7.11 -5.84 -10.79
N GLY A 67 -6.49 -4.65 -10.77
CA GLY A 67 -6.97 -3.47 -11.50
C GLY A 67 -7.94 -2.56 -10.73
N THR A 68 -8.52 -3.03 -9.63
CA THR A 68 -9.45 -2.25 -8.79
C THR A 68 -8.70 -1.54 -7.67
N GLN A 69 -9.03 -0.29 -7.37
CA GLN A 69 -8.42 0.44 -6.25
C GLN A 69 -8.95 -0.08 -4.90
N TYR A 70 -8.04 -0.37 -3.97
CA TYR A 70 -8.38 -0.69 -2.58
C TYR A 70 -7.62 0.23 -1.63
N GLY A 71 -8.36 0.77 -0.66
CA GLY A 71 -7.86 1.80 0.23
C GLY A 71 -7.99 3.22 -0.34
N PRO A 72 -7.58 4.23 0.44
CA PRO A 72 -7.68 5.62 0.02
C PRO A 72 -6.62 5.97 -1.03
N THR A 73 -6.81 7.11 -1.67
CA THR A 73 -5.72 7.81 -2.36
C THR A 73 -4.85 8.50 -1.34
N TRP A 74 -3.56 8.17 -1.29
CA TRP A 74 -2.61 8.81 -0.38
C TRP A 74 -1.96 10.01 -1.05
N THR A 75 -2.18 11.20 -0.49
CA THR A 75 -1.74 12.47 -1.08
C THR A 75 -0.59 13.09 -0.31
N LEU A 76 0.46 13.52 -1.03
CA LEU A 76 1.44 14.49 -0.58
C LEU A 76 0.96 15.89 -0.97
N SER A 77 0.64 16.71 0.03
CA SER A 77 0.28 18.12 -0.22
C SER A 77 1.50 18.93 -0.63
N SER A 78 1.28 20.01 -1.39
CA SER A 78 2.36 20.92 -1.81
C SER A 78 3.07 21.62 -0.65
N ALA A 79 2.46 21.65 0.54
CA ALA A 79 3.07 22.20 1.76
C ALA A 79 4.02 21.19 2.46
N ALA A 80 3.87 19.90 2.19
CA ALA A 80 4.64 18.84 2.82
C ALA A 80 5.79 18.36 1.92
N LYS A 81 6.87 17.88 2.53
CA LYS A 81 7.98 17.22 1.81
C LYS A 81 7.90 15.70 1.84
N VAL A 82 7.19 15.16 2.83
CA VAL A 82 7.06 13.72 3.09
C VAL A 82 5.65 13.43 3.55
N ARG A 83 5.10 12.32 3.08
CA ARG A 83 3.89 11.66 3.60
C ARG A 83 4.24 10.21 3.91
N ASP A 84 4.22 9.87 5.19
CA ASP A 84 4.31 8.49 5.66
C ASP A 84 2.92 7.86 5.73
N VAL A 85 2.82 6.61 5.31
CA VAL A 85 1.60 5.81 5.36
C VAL A 85 1.91 4.51 6.09
N ASN A 86 1.05 4.18 7.05
CA ASN A 86 1.10 2.95 7.82
C ASN A 86 -0.33 2.54 8.18
N GLU A 87 -1.11 2.21 7.16
CA GLU A 87 -2.56 2.06 7.26
C GLU A 87 -2.97 0.60 7.06
N ARG A 88 -4.16 0.25 7.58
CA ARG A 88 -4.79 -1.06 7.41
C ARG A 88 -5.94 -0.93 6.41
N ILE A 89 -5.96 -1.80 5.41
CA ILE A 89 -6.96 -1.85 4.34
C ILE A 89 -7.70 -3.18 4.43
N ALA A 90 -9.00 -3.15 4.68
CA ALA A 90 -9.83 -4.33 4.67
C ALA A 90 -10.12 -4.78 3.22
N LEU A 91 -10.02 -6.07 2.96
CA LEU A 91 -10.36 -6.68 1.69
C LEU A 91 -11.78 -7.28 1.78
N PRO A 92 -12.68 -7.00 0.82
CA PRO A 92 -14.00 -7.59 0.80
C PRO A 92 -13.95 -9.12 0.70
N ALA A 93 -14.65 -9.82 1.60
CA ALA A 93 -14.57 -11.28 1.70
C ALA A 93 -15.03 -12.01 0.42
N GLY A 94 -15.97 -11.43 -0.32
CA GLY A 94 -16.49 -12.01 -1.57
C GLY A 94 -15.58 -11.86 -2.78
N GLU A 95 -14.64 -10.91 -2.76
CA GLU A 95 -13.76 -10.60 -3.90
C GLU A 95 -12.41 -11.30 -3.79
N PHE A 96 -12.00 -11.66 -2.58
CA PHE A 96 -10.73 -12.31 -2.30
C PHE A 96 -10.94 -13.63 -1.57
N PRO A 97 -11.28 -14.73 -2.26
CA PRO A 97 -11.28 -16.06 -1.65
C PRO A 97 -9.89 -16.45 -1.15
N TYR A 98 -9.82 -17.27 -0.10
CA TYR A 98 -8.52 -17.74 0.40
C TYR A 98 -7.79 -18.59 -0.65
N GLY A 99 -6.48 -18.42 -0.76
CA GLY A 99 -5.63 -19.12 -1.73
C GLY A 99 -5.64 -18.53 -3.14
N THR A 100 -6.47 -17.52 -3.40
CA THR A 100 -6.51 -16.85 -4.72
C THR A 100 -5.37 -15.86 -4.88
N GLY A 101 -4.66 -15.95 -6.01
CA GLY A 101 -3.64 -15.00 -6.44
C GLY A 101 -4.25 -13.75 -7.08
N ALA A 102 -3.69 -12.58 -6.78
CA ALA A 102 -4.05 -11.32 -7.42
C ALA A 102 -2.83 -10.43 -7.61
N SER A 103 -2.79 -9.68 -8.71
CA SER A 103 -1.76 -8.66 -8.92
C SER A 103 -2.01 -7.47 -8.01
N VAL A 104 -0.94 -6.91 -7.43
CA VAL A 104 -0.95 -5.70 -6.62
C VAL A 104 -0.02 -4.69 -7.26
N VAL A 105 -0.51 -3.49 -7.52
CA VAL A 105 0.23 -2.43 -8.18
C VAL A 105 0.04 -1.11 -7.46
N MET A 106 1.15 -0.41 -7.19
CA MET A 106 1.15 0.96 -6.70
C MET A 106 1.32 1.91 -7.88
N TRP A 107 0.30 2.71 -8.11
CA TRP A 107 0.28 3.75 -9.11
C TRP A 107 0.52 5.10 -8.46
N ALA A 108 1.28 5.97 -9.12
CA ALA A 108 1.55 7.31 -8.62
C ALA A 108 1.47 8.33 -9.75
N ARG A 109 1.12 9.57 -9.38
CA ARG A 109 1.25 10.74 -10.27
C ARG A 109 1.50 12.01 -9.49
N ARG A 110 2.12 12.97 -10.16
CA ARG A 110 2.21 14.35 -9.69
C ARG A 110 0.89 15.05 -9.99
N THR A 111 0.30 15.69 -8.99
CA THR A 111 -0.98 16.40 -9.11
C THR A 111 -0.80 17.92 -9.18
N GLY A 112 0.40 18.43 -8.90
CA GLY A 112 0.72 19.85 -8.98
C GLY A 112 2.22 20.12 -8.80
N GLY A 113 2.66 21.28 -9.29
CA GLY A 113 4.08 21.67 -9.28
C GLY A 113 4.92 20.98 -10.36
N SER A 114 6.23 21.24 -10.34
CA SER A 114 7.19 20.75 -11.34
C SER A 114 8.33 19.91 -10.76
N GLY A 115 8.38 19.71 -9.44
CA GLY A 115 9.41 18.94 -8.77
C GLY A 115 9.32 17.43 -9.03
N THR A 116 10.42 16.73 -8.76
CA THR A 116 10.48 15.26 -8.78
C THR A 116 9.94 14.70 -7.47
N CYS A 117 8.99 13.79 -7.57
CA CYS A 117 8.46 13.04 -6.44
C CYS A 117 9.10 11.66 -6.37
N SER A 118 9.09 11.05 -5.19
CA SER A 118 9.60 9.70 -5.00
C SER A 118 8.64 8.87 -4.14
N LEU A 119 8.46 7.60 -4.53
CA LEU A 119 7.69 6.63 -3.78
C LEU A 119 8.60 5.51 -3.30
N ARG A 120 8.52 5.19 -2.01
CA ARG A 120 9.14 4.01 -1.40
C ARG A 120 8.07 3.17 -0.74
N VAL A 121 7.85 1.97 -1.25
CA VAL A 121 7.01 0.96 -0.60
C VAL A 121 7.89 0.15 0.33
N ARG A 122 7.68 0.29 1.65
CA ARG A 122 8.47 -0.42 2.67
C ARG A 122 7.90 -1.81 2.94
N GLY A 123 6.62 -2.01 2.66
CA GLY A 123 6.03 -3.33 2.69
C GLY A 123 4.51 -3.33 2.58
N ILE A 124 3.99 -4.47 2.14
CA ILE A 124 2.57 -4.81 2.16
C ILE A 124 2.47 -6.20 2.78
N TRP A 125 1.76 -6.31 3.89
CA TRP A 125 1.64 -7.55 4.66
C TRP A 125 0.20 -7.72 5.09
N GLY A 126 -0.35 -8.92 5.05
CA GLY A 126 -1.68 -9.12 5.59
C GLY A 126 -1.67 -9.42 7.08
N LEU A 127 -2.80 -9.10 7.69
CA LEU A 127 -3.07 -9.22 9.11
C LEU A 127 -4.38 -9.97 9.33
N ASN A 128 -4.49 -10.65 10.48
CA ASN A 128 -5.71 -11.33 10.91
C ASN A 128 -6.88 -10.38 11.17
N THR A 129 -6.61 -9.19 11.74
CA THR A 129 -7.67 -8.24 12.17
C THR A 129 -7.32 -6.76 11.91
N ILE A 130 -8.36 -5.93 11.83
CA ILE A 130 -8.27 -4.46 11.82
C ILE A 130 -8.24 -3.85 13.23
N ASN A 131 -8.73 -4.55 14.25
CA ASN A 131 -8.90 -4.01 15.61
C ASN A 131 -7.64 -4.22 16.43
N ALA A 132 -7.15 -3.15 17.07
CA ALA A 132 -5.94 -3.24 17.87
C ALA A 132 -6.17 -3.88 19.27
N SER A 133 -7.43 -3.91 19.72
CA SER A 133 -7.85 -4.43 21.03
C SER A 133 -8.07 -5.94 21.06
N GLU A 134 -8.05 -6.62 19.92
CA GLU A 134 -8.23 -8.08 19.83
C GLU A 134 -6.92 -8.84 20.05
N ALA A 135 -5.89 -8.17 20.57
CA ALA A 135 -4.54 -8.70 20.76
C ALA A 135 -4.13 -8.83 22.24
N THR A 136 -5.12 -8.83 23.14
CA THR A 136 -4.96 -9.08 24.57
C THR A 136 -5.66 -10.36 24.96
#